data_AF-A0A1W9WWR5-F1
#
_entry.id   AF-A0A1W9WWR5-F1
#
_cell.length_a   1.000
_cell.length_b   1.000
_cell.length_c   1.000
_cell.angle_alpha   90.00
_cell.angle_beta   90.00
_cell.angle_gamma   90.00
#
_symmetry.space_group_name_H-M   'P 1'
#
loop_
_entity.id
_entity.type
_entity.pdbx_description
1 polymer ?
#
loop_
_entity_poly.entity_id
_entity_poly.type
_entity_poly.pdbx_seq_one_letter_code
_entity_poly.pdbx_strand_id
1 'polypeptide(L)'
;MPTNQILVNKPFSTADLDLIQGASMKILEKQGIVMDSKGVLDIFKNNGFKTEGSKVFFNEKQVLNAVESAPETFEIRARNAENNLKFGKGTPVLCGTGGEVYISQKDKTQRPGTMEDYQKIAKLVQSSPLKQMTAHESVHPNELKAETSHLDMMYQDLTMCDLAATSNTQDAELMAFPLTVRYTQT
;
A
#
# COMPACT_ATOMS: atom_id res chain seq x y z
N MET A 1 4.62 -10.39 -28.73
CA MET A 1 5.08 -10.85 -27.40
C MET A 1 3.99 -11.77 -26.85
N PRO A 2 4.28 -13.02 -26.47
CA PRO A 2 3.26 -13.88 -25.87
C PRO A 2 2.85 -13.29 -24.53
N THR A 3 1.55 -13.13 -24.33
CA THR A 3 0.93 -12.69 -23.08
C THR A 3 1.24 -13.76 -22.04
N ASN A 4 2.22 -13.52 -21.17
CA ASN A 4 2.46 -14.37 -19.99
C ASN A 4 1.26 -14.23 -19.05
N GLN A 5 0.22 -15.02 -19.33
CA GLN A 5 -0.89 -15.22 -18.43
C GLN A 5 -0.32 -16.02 -17.27
N ILE A 6 0.04 -15.32 -16.19
CA ILE A 6 0.39 -15.96 -14.93
C ILE A 6 -0.79 -16.87 -14.60
N LEU A 7 -0.52 -18.17 -14.52
CA LEU A 7 -1.52 -19.17 -14.16
C LEU A 7 -2.04 -18.80 -12.77
N VAL A 8 -3.20 -18.16 -12.70
CA VAL A 8 -3.92 -17.96 -11.45
C VAL A 8 -4.40 -19.34 -11.03
N ASN A 9 -3.59 -20.01 -10.20
CA ASN A 9 -4.02 -21.23 -9.55
C ASN A 9 -5.24 -20.87 -8.69
N LYS A 10 -6.35 -21.57 -8.88
CA LYS A 10 -7.57 -21.40 -8.09
C LYS A 10 -7.70 -22.62 -7.17
N PRO A 11 -6.99 -22.64 -6.02
CA PRO A 11 -6.94 -23.81 -5.16
C PRO A 11 -8.26 -24.07 -4.41
N PHE A 12 -9.18 -23.11 -4.39
CA PHE A 12 -10.44 -23.17 -3.66
C PHE A 12 -11.63 -23.41 -4.60
N SER A 13 -12.54 -24.30 -4.20
CA SER A 13 -13.84 -24.46 -4.82
C SER A 13 -14.78 -23.30 -4.47
N THR A 14 -15.90 -23.16 -5.19
CA THR A 14 -16.92 -22.16 -4.84
C THR A 14 -17.45 -22.36 -3.42
N ALA A 15 -17.65 -23.62 -3.00
CA ALA A 15 -18.10 -23.93 -1.64
C ALA A 15 -17.09 -23.49 -0.58
N ASP A 16 -15.78 -23.60 -0.86
CA ASP A 16 -14.73 -23.12 0.04
C ASP A 16 -14.75 -21.58 0.14
N LEU A 17 -14.94 -20.90 -0.99
CA LEU A 17 -15.06 -19.43 -1.02
C LEU A 17 -16.29 -18.93 -0.26
N ASP A 18 -17.44 -19.59 -0.42
CA ASP A 18 -18.67 -19.26 0.31
C ASP A 18 -18.49 -19.48 1.83
N LEU A 19 -17.76 -20.54 2.21
CA LEU A 19 -17.42 -20.80 3.60
C LEU A 19 -16.52 -19.70 4.18
N ILE A 20 -15.47 -19.30 3.46
CA ILE A 20 -14.56 -18.22 3.86
C ILE A 20 -15.33 -16.91 3.97
N GLN A 21 -16.16 -16.56 2.98
CA GLN A 21 -16.98 -15.36 2.97
C GLN A 21 -17.91 -15.33 4.20
N GLY A 22 -18.66 -16.41 4.44
CA GLY A 22 -19.57 -16.50 5.58
C GLY A 22 -18.84 -16.45 6.93
N ALA A 23 -17.65 -17.03 7.04
CA ALA A 23 -16.83 -16.96 8.25
C ALA A 23 -16.28 -15.54 8.51
N SER A 24 -15.74 -14.89 7.46
CA SER A 24 -15.29 -13.50 7.51
C SER A 24 -16.42 -12.57 7.94
N MET A 25 -17.62 -12.73 7.37
CA MET A 25 -18.77 -11.90 7.75
C MET A 25 -19.19 -12.10 9.21
N LYS A 26 -19.18 -13.34 9.72
CA LYS A 26 -19.46 -13.61 11.14
C LYS A 26 -18.46 -12.92 12.06
N ILE A 27 -17.18 -12.85 11.70
CA ILE A 27 -16.15 -12.14 12.48
C ILE A 27 -16.46 -10.64 12.48
N LEU A 28 -16.69 -10.05 11.30
CA LEU A 28 -16.96 -8.62 11.16
C LEU A 28 -18.26 -8.18 11.87
N GLU A 29 -19.29 -9.03 11.86
CA GLU A 29 -20.59 -8.73 12.48
C GLU A 29 -20.57 -8.93 14.00
N LYS A 30 -19.92 -10.00 14.50
CA LYS A 30 -19.97 -10.38 15.92
C LYS A 30 -18.81 -9.86 16.75
N GLN A 31 -17.61 -9.80 16.18
CA GLN A 31 -16.40 -9.35 16.88
C GLN A 31 -16.04 -7.91 16.56
N GLY A 32 -16.29 -7.49 15.32
CA GLY A 32 -15.96 -6.16 14.83
C GLY A 32 -14.45 -5.91 14.72
N ILE A 33 -14.09 -4.66 14.47
CA ILE A 33 -12.71 -4.18 14.35
C ILE A 33 -12.52 -3.01 15.31
N VAL A 34 -11.42 -3.00 16.06
CA VAL A 34 -11.03 -1.86 16.90
C VAL A 34 -10.46 -0.75 16.01
N MET A 35 -11.02 0.44 16.11
CA MET A 35 -10.55 1.65 15.45
C MET A 35 -9.92 2.59 16.49
N ASP A 36 -8.61 2.76 16.43
CA ASP A 36 -7.85 3.63 17.34
C ASP A 36 -7.77 5.07 16.84
N SER A 37 -8.93 5.62 16.44
CA SER A 37 -9.06 7.01 16.04
C SER A 37 -10.51 7.47 16.21
N LYS A 38 -10.70 8.53 17.00
CA LYS A 38 -12.02 9.12 17.21
C LYS A 38 -12.65 9.61 15.90
N GLY A 39 -11.84 10.23 15.02
CA GLY A 39 -12.32 10.71 13.72
C GLY A 39 -12.84 9.57 12.83
N VAL A 40 -12.14 8.44 12.81
CA VAL A 40 -12.57 7.24 12.07
C VAL A 40 -13.86 6.66 12.67
N LEU A 41 -13.95 6.57 14.01
CA LEU A 41 -15.16 6.13 14.70
C LEU A 41 -16.36 7.01 14.37
N ASP A 42 -16.18 8.34 14.38
CA ASP A 42 -17.23 9.30 14.05
C ASP A 42 -17.69 9.15 12.60
N ILE A 43 -16.77 8.92 11.65
CA ILE A 43 -17.11 8.63 10.25
C ILE A 43 -18.00 7.38 10.16
N PHE A 44 -17.62 6.27 10.79
CA PHE A 44 -18.42 5.04 10.75
C PHE A 44 -19.79 5.23 11.41
N LYS A 45 -19.83 5.87 12.58
CA LYS A 45 -21.08 6.14 13.29
C LYS A 45 -22.04 7.01 12.47
N ASN A 46 -21.52 8.06 11.82
CA ASN A 46 -22.32 8.96 10.98
C ASN A 46 -22.85 8.27 9.71
N ASN A 47 -22.18 7.21 9.26
CA ASN A 47 -22.62 6.39 8.12
C ASN A 47 -23.46 5.16 8.56
N GLY A 48 -23.95 5.14 9.81
CA GLY A 48 -24.89 4.13 10.28
C GLY A 48 -24.25 2.78 10.64
N PHE A 49 -22.94 2.72 10.86
CA PHE A 49 -22.29 1.53 11.38
C PHE A 49 -22.55 1.40 12.87
N LYS A 50 -22.70 0.16 13.34
CA LYS A 50 -22.81 -0.13 14.77
C LYS A 50 -21.43 0.06 15.41
N THR A 51 -21.36 0.81 16.49
CA THR A 51 -20.12 1.04 17.25
C THR A 51 -20.32 0.77 18.74
N GLU A 52 -19.36 0.11 19.39
CA GLU A 52 -19.33 -0.09 20.84
C GLU A 52 -17.94 0.28 21.38
N GLY A 53 -17.85 1.40 22.11
CA GLY A 53 -16.55 1.94 22.51
C GLY A 53 -15.70 2.28 21.29
N SER A 54 -14.53 1.66 21.18
CA SER A 54 -13.62 1.79 20.02
C SER A 54 -13.85 0.73 18.93
N LYS A 55 -14.85 -0.14 19.06
CA LYS A 55 -15.13 -1.18 18.06
C LYS A 55 -16.19 -0.75 17.06
N VAL A 56 -15.97 -1.07 15.79
CA VAL A 56 -16.93 -0.95 14.69
C VAL A 56 -17.33 -2.34 14.23
N PHE A 57 -18.63 -2.56 14.01
CA PHE A 57 -19.18 -3.81 13.50
C PHE A 57 -19.79 -3.59 12.12
N PHE A 58 -19.66 -4.60 11.26
CA PHE A 58 -20.03 -4.51 9.86
C PHE A 58 -21.02 -5.62 9.51
N ASN A 59 -22.14 -5.25 8.88
CA ASN A 59 -23.02 -6.24 8.26
C ASN A 59 -22.61 -6.50 6.80
N GLU A 60 -23.11 -7.60 6.24
CA GLU A 60 -22.75 -8.03 4.88
C GLU A 60 -23.08 -7.00 3.82
N LYS A 61 -24.25 -6.36 3.90
CA LYS A 61 -24.65 -5.31 2.96
C LYS A 61 -23.67 -4.14 2.96
N GLN A 62 -23.20 -3.71 4.13
CA GLN A 62 -22.21 -2.62 4.24
C GLN A 62 -20.89 -2.98 3.60
N VAL A 63 -20.40 -4.21 3.82
CA VAL A 63 -19.15 -4.69 3.21
C VAL A 63 -19.28 -4.81 1.71
N LEU A 64 -20.36 -5.43 1.20
CA LEU A 64 -20.59 -5.59 -0.23
C LEU A 64 -20.73 -4.25 -0.94
N ASN A 65 -21.50 -3.31 -0.39
CA ASN A 65 -21.62 -1.96 -0.94
C ASN A 65 -20.24 -1.25 -1.04
N ALA A 66 -19.39 -1.42 -0.02
CA ALA A 66 -18.05 -0.84 -0.03
C ALA A 66 -17.17 -1.49 -1.13
N VAL A 67 -17.20 -2.81 -1.26
CA VAL A 67 -16.48 -3.55 -2.31
C VAL A 67 -16.95 -3.15 -3.71
N GLU A 68 -18.27 -3.04 -3.93
CA GLU A 68 -18.86 -2.63 -5.21
C GLU A 68 -18.46 -1.21 -5.63
N SER A 69 -18.17 -0.33 -4.66
CA SER A 69 -17.71 1.03 -4.95
C SER A 69 -16.24 1.13 -5.35
N ALA A 70 -15.45 0.07 -5.13
CA ALA A 70 -14.04 0.04 -5.50
C ALA A 70 -13.87 -0.17 -7.02
N PRO A 71 -12.98 0.57 -7.69
CA PRO A 71 -12.76 0.40 -9.12
C PRO A 71 -12.06 -0.93 -9.42
N GLU A 72 -12.51 -1.63 -10.45
CA GLU A 72 -11.88 -2.90 -10.91
C GLU A 72 -10.44 -2.69 -11.41
N THR A 73 -10.17 -1.50 -11.96
CA THR A 73 -8.85 -1.09 -12.43
C THR A 73 -8.59 0.38 -12.16
N PHE A 74 -7.35 0.72 -11.86
CA PHE A 74 -6.89 2.11 -11.72
C PHE A 74 -5.45 2.25 -12.21
N GLU A 75 -4.99 3.49 -12.38
CA GLU A 75 -3.62 3.79 -12.81
C GLU A 75 -2.93 4.65 -11.75
N ILE A 76 -1.73 4.25 -11.35
CA ILE A 76 -0.81 5.10 -10.59
C ILE A 76 0.10 5.81 -11.59
N ARG A 77 0.11 7.13 -11.52
CA ARG A 77 0.89 7.99 -12.41
C ARG A 77 2.27 8.24 -11.83
N ALA A 78 3.29 8.01 -12.65
CA ALA A 78 4.66 8.36 -12.36
C ALA A 78 4.97 9.78 -12.86
N ARG A 79 6.13 10.32 -12.47
CA ARG A 79 6.60 11.61 -12.99
C ARG A 79 6.86 11.56 -14.49
N ASN A 80 7.39 10.44 -14.97
CA ASN A 80 7.51 10.11 -16.38
C ASN A 80 6.33 9.21 -16.79
N ALA A 81 5.48 9.68 -17.72
CA ALA A 81 4.26 8.97 -18.12
C ALA A 81 4.52 7.58 -18.72
N GLU A 82 5.71 7.33 -19.27
CA GLU A 82 6.13 6.02 -19.77
C GLU A 82 6.19 4.96 -18.64
N ASN A 83 6.36 5.42 -17.40
CA ASN A 83 6.41 4.57 -16.21
C ASN A 83 5.08 4.46 -15.46
N ASN A 84 3.96 4.91 -16.05
CA ASN A 84 2.64 4.72 -15.44
C ASN A 84 2.31 3.22 -15.27
N LEU A 85 1.67 2.90 -14.14
CA LEU A 85 1.37 1.54 -13.72
C LEU A 85 -0.13 1.34 -13.64
N LYS A 86 -0.65 0.36 -14.38
CA LYS A 86 -2.06 -0.04 -14.36
C LYS A 86 -2.23 -1.21 -13.40
N PHE A 87 -3.22 -1.10 -12.53
CA PHE A 87 -3.59 -2.10 -11.54
C PHE A 87 -4.90 -2.78 -11.91
N GLY A 88 -5.02 -4.05 -11.50
CA GLY A 88 -6.18 -4.90 -11.77
C GLY A 88 -5.99 -5.85 -12.95
N LYS A 89 -7.05 -6.58 -13.30
CA LYS A 89 -7.09 -7.55 -14.43
C LYS A 89 -5.97 -8.60 -14.42
N GLY A 90 -5.49 -8.98 -13.22
CA GLY A 90 -4.54 -10.06 -13.02
C GLY A 90 -3.10 -9.79 -13.47
N THR A 91 -2.76 -8.54 -13.82
CA THR A 91 -1.36 -8.16 -14.10
C THR A 91 -0.70 -7.71 -12.80
N PRO A 92 0.30 -8.43 -12.27
CA PRO A 92 1.01 -7.98 -11.08
C PRO A 92 1.89 -6.79 -11.42
N VAL A 93 1.98 -5.86 -10.47
CA VAL A 93 2.96 -4.78 -10.46
C VAL A 93 3.94 -5.07 -9.34
N LEU A 94 5.23 -5.01 -9.64
CA LEU A 94 6.27 -5.23 -8.63
C LEU A 94 6.51 -3.93 -7.86
N CYS A 95 6.80 -4.06 -6.57
CA CYS A 95 7.16 -2.96 -5.70
C CYS A 95 8.47 -3.31 -4.99
N GLY A 96 9.26 -2.29 -4.67
CA GLY A 96 10.39 -2.46 -3.75
C GLY A 96 9.94 -2.98 -2.38
N THR A 97 10.92 -3.36 -1.57
CA THR A 97 10.69 -3.67 -0.15
C THR A 97 10.52 -2.36 0.63
N GLY A 98 9.84 -2.38 1.77
CA GLY A 98 9.62 -1.19 2.60
C GLY A 98 9.49 -1.54 4.08
N GLY A 99 10.03 -0.69 4.95
CA GLY A 99 10.07 -0.84 6.39
C GLY A 99 11.36 -1.46 6.93
N GLU A 100 12.36 -1.67 6.09
CA GLU A 100 13.65 -2.20 6.51
C GLU A 100 14.43 -1.17 7.34
N VAL A 101 15.08 -1.59 8.42
CA VAL A 101 15.93 -0.69 9.24
C VAL A 101 17.41 -1.05 9.20
N TYR A 102 17.74 -2.22 8.64
CA TYR A 102 19.09 -2.76 8.57
C TYR A 102 19.47 -3.17 7.14
N ILE A 103 20.74 -2.97 6.80
CA ILE A 103 21.36 -3.48 5.57
C ILE A 103 22.19 -4.72 5.88
N SER A 104 21.88 -5.82 5.19
CA SER A 104 22.66 -7.05 5.25
C SER A 104 23.97 -6.90 4.47
N GLN A 105 25.08 -7.35 5.06
CA GLN A 105 26.41 -7.33 4.47
C GLN A 105 26.82 -8.72 3.96
N LYS A 106 27.87 -8.78 3.14
CA LYS A 106 28.38 -10.03 2.53
C LYS A 106 28.89 -11.05 3.56
N ASP A 107 29.36 -10.57 4.71
CA ASP A 107 29.85 -11.38 5.83
C ASP A 107 28.71 -11.83 6.78
N LYS A 108 27.45 -11.68 6.36
CA LYS A 108 26.24 -12.00 7.14
C LYS A 108 26.03 -11.12 8.37
N THR A 109 26.79 -10.02 8.50
CA THR A 109 26.48 -8.99 9.50
C THR A 109 25.37 -8.07 9.02
N GLN A 110 24.81 -7.30 9.94
CA GLN A 110 23.83 -6.27 9.65
C GLN A 110 24.30 -4.96 10.26
N ARG A 111 24.00 -3.85 9.58
CA ARG A 111 24.23 -2.51 10.10
C ARG A 111 22.99 -1.63 9.88
N PRO A 112 22.79 -0.57 10.68
CA PRO A 112 21.74 0.40 10.43
C PRO A 112 21.81 0.93 9.00
N GLY A 113 20.63 1.13 8.40
CA GLY A 113 20.51 1.75 7.09
C GLY A 113 20.83 3.24 7.13
N THR A 114 21.33 3.74 6.01
CA THR A 114 21.62 5.17 5.81
C THR A 114 20.89 5.75 4.62
N MET A 115 20.86 7.08 4.53
CA MET A 115 20.34 7.79 3.35
C MET A 115 21.12 7.43 2.08
N GLU A 116 22.42 7.14 2.21
CA GLU A 116 23.22 6.66 1.08
C GLU A 116 22.72 5.29 0.59
N ASP A 117 22.31 4.40 1.51
CA ASP A 117 21.72 3.12 1.14
C ASP A 117 20.35 3.30 0.49
N TYR A 118 19.53 4.21 1.02
CA TYR A 118 18.24 4.57 0.43
C TYR A 118 18.41 5.02 -1.03
N GLN A 119 19.36 5.93 -1.28
CA GLN A 119 19.70 6.39 -2.63
C GLN A 119 20.23 5.27 -3.53
N LYS A 120 21.02 4.34 -3.00
CA LYS A 120 21.51 3.18 -3.76
C LYS A 120 20.35 2.26 -4.15
N ILE A 121 19.41 1.98 -3.23
CA ILE A 121 18.23 1.16 -3.50
C ILE A 121 17.34 1.85 -4.54
N ALA A 122 17.10 3.16 -4.42
CA ALA A 122 16.36 3.93 -5.41
C ALA A 122 16.96 3.78 -6.82
N LYS A 123 18.29 3.93 -6.97
CA LYS A 123 18.99 3.70 -8.24
C LYS A 123 18.86 2.26 -8.75
N LEU A 124 18.90 1.26 -7.87
CA LEU A 124 18.72 -0.15 -8.24
C LEU A 124 17.30 -0.39 -8.77
N VAL A 125 16.28 0.16 -8.12
CA VAL A 125 14.88 0.07 -8.55
C VAL A 125 14.70 0.76 -9.91
N GLN A 126 15.23 1.97 -10.08
CA GLN A 126 15.16 2.74 -11.33
C GLN A 126 15.85 2.04 -12.51
N SER A 127 17.00 1.41 -12.27
CA SER A 127 17.79 0.74 -13.32
C SER A 127 17.34 -0.69 -13.61
N SER A 128 16.40 -1.21 -12.82
CA SER A 128 15.82 -2.54 -13.04
C SER A 128 15.07 -2.57 -14.37
N PRO A 129 15.23 -3.63 -15.19
CA PRO A 129 14.44 -3.80 -16.41
C PRO A 129 12.99 -4.22 -16.11
N LEU A 130 12.64 -4.46 -14.85
CA LEU A 130 11.31 -4.87 -14.44
C LEU A 130 10.40 -3.64 -14.32
N LYS A 131 9.13 -3.82 -14.73
CA LYS A 131 8.11 -2.79 -14.54
C LYS A 131 7.70 -2.76 -13.06
N GLN A 132 8.34 -1.89 -12.29
CA GLN A 132 8.18 -1.78 -10.84
C GLN A 132 7.96 -0.33 -10.37
N MET A 133 7.46 -0.18 -9.15
CA MET A 133 7.46 1.10 -8.42
C MET A 133 8.51 1.10 -7.30
N THR A 134 8.91 2.29 -6.87
CA THR A 134 9.67 2.45 -5.64
C THR A 134 8.75 2.25 -4.44
N ALA A 135 9.32 1.72 -3.36
CA ALA A 135 8.69 1.67 -2.06
C ALA A 135 9.34 2.73 -1.18
N HIS A 136 8.53 3.66 -0.68
CA HIS A 136 8.92 4.55 0.39
C HIS A 136 9.41 3.73 1.59
N GLU A 137 10.42 4.26 2.28
CA GLU A 137 11.05 3.59 3.42
C GLU A 137 11.67 2.23 3.06
N SER A 138 12.20 2.09 1.84
CA SER A 138 12.96 0.89 1.42
C SER A 138 14.16 0.55 2.29
N VAL A 139 14.69 1.55 3.00
CA VAL A 139 15.46 1.37 4.22
C VAL A 139 15.40 2.66 5.05
N HIS A 140 15.17 2.55 6.35
CA HIS A 140 15.14 3.71 7.24
C HIS A 140 16.56 4.30 7.43
N PRO A 141 16.77 5.59 7.14
CA PRO A 141 18.04 6.28 7.35
C PRO A 141 18.19 6.66 8.83
N ASN A 142 18.87 5.81 9.61
CA ASN A 142 18.94 5.92 11.07
C ASN A 142 19.71 7.16 11.56
N GLU A 143 20.50 7.81 10.70
CA GLU A 143 21.20 9.06 11.01
C GLU A 143 20.30 10.30 10.97
N LEU A 144 19.07 10.18 10.44
CA LEU A 144 18.12 11.28 10.36
C LEU A 144 17.15 11.28 11.55
N LYS A 145 16.60 12.46 11.84
CA LYS A 145 15.55 12.61 12.85
C LYS A 145 14.27 11.94 12.37
N ALA A 146 13.68 11.08 13.19
CA ALA A 146 12.47 10.33 12.83
C ALA A 146 11.30 11.24 12.46
N GLU A 147 11.21 12.43 13.05
CA GLU A 147 10.13 13.38 12.81
C GLU A 147 10.16 13.99 11.41
N THR A 148 11.31 14.01 10.74
CA THR A 148 11.49 14.68 9.44
C THR A 148 12.09 13.81 8.35
N SER A 149 12.61 12.62 8.68
CA SER A 149 13.31 11.74 7.73
C SER A 149 12.45 11.33 6.54
N HIS A 150 11.12 11.26 6.71
CA HIS A 150 10.18 11.00 5.62
C HIS A 150 10.25 12.06 4.51
N LEU A 151 10.54 13.33 4.83
CA LEU A 151 10.68 14.40 3.84
C LEU A 151 11.92 14.19 2.98
N ASP A 152 13.05 13.84 3.60
CA ASP A 152 14.29 13.55 2.90
C ASP A 152 14.15 12.30 2.02
N MET A 153 13.51 11.24 2.52
CA MET A 153 13.24 10.01 1.76
C MET A 153 12.33 10.29 0.55
N MET A 154 11.21 11.01 0.74
CA MET A 154 10.33 11.40 -0.36
C MET A 154 11.05 12.26 -1.40
N TYR A 155 11.93 13.17 -0.97
CA TYR A 155 12.73 13.96 -1.89
C TYR A 155 13.63 13.06 -2.75
N GLN A 156 14.28 12.04 -2.16
CA GLN A 156 15.07 11.09 -2.94
C GLN A 156 14.21 10.27 -3.91
N ASP A 157 13.03 9.78 -3.49
CA ASP A 157 12.12 9.02 -4.38
C ASP A 157 11.76 9.82 -5.63
N LEU A 158 11.49 11.12 -5.47
CA LEU A 158 11.05 12.00 -6.56
C LEU A 158 12.19 12.45 -7.48
N THR A 159 13.40 12.61 -6.94
CA THR A 159 14.55 13.18 -7.67
C THR A 159 15.48 12.13 -8.26
N MET A 160 15.58 10.96 -7.63
CA MET A 160 16.47 9.87 -8.04
C MET A 160 15.77 8.89 -8.99
N CYS A 161 14.43 8.83 -8.95
CA CYS A 161 13.62 7.97 -9.78
C CYS A 161 12.57 8.77 -10.57
N ASP A 162 12.14 8.22 -11.70
CA ASP A 162 10.98 8.71 -12.46
C ASP A 162 9.86 7.65 -12.58
N LEU A 163 9.96 6.59 -11.77
CA LEU A 163 8.95 5.56 -11.56
C LEU A 163 7.81 6.07 -10.66
N ALA A 164 6.70 5.31 -10.61
CA ALA A 164 5.71 5.50 -9.56
C ALA A 164 6.34 5.17 -8.19
N ALA A 165 5.83 5.77 -7.12
CA ALA A 165 6.31 5.60 -5.75
C ALA A 165 5.14 5.42 -4.78
N THR A 166 5.33 4.62 -3.73
CA THR A 166 4.44 4.68 -2.56
C THR A 166 4.73 5.96 -1.76
N SER A 167 3.76 6.45 -0.99
CA SER A 167 3.93 7.64 -0.14
C SER A 167 4.43 7.27 1.25
N ASN A 168 4.76 8.30 2.05
CA ASN A 168 4.94 8.11 3.48
C ASN A 168 3.63 7.65 4.14
N THR A 169 3.76 6.95 5.27
CA THR A 169 2.66 6.66 6.20
C THR A 169 2.96 7.20 7.60
N GLN A 170 4.01 8.02 7.74
CA GLN A 170 4.46 8.59 8.99
C GLN A 170 3.71 9.89 9.23
N ASP A 171 2.85 9.88 10.24
CA ASP A 171 2.00 10.99 10.71
C ASP A 171 0.88 11.43 9.74
N ALA A 172 -0.35 11.02 10.06
CA ALA A 172 -1.54 11.42 9.33
C ALA A 172 -1.85 12.93 9.45
N GLU A 173 -1.36 13.62 10.48
CA GLU A 173 -1.59 15.06 10.67
C GLU A 173 -0.69 15.92 9.77
N LEU A 174 0.52 15.44 9.44
CA LEU A 174 1.44 16.10 8.50
C LEU A 174 1.14 15.78 7.02
N MET A 175 0.43 14.69 6.74
CA MET A 175 0.07 14.22 5.38
C MET A 175 -1.01 15.04 4.66
N ALA A 176 -1.45 16.19 5.19
CA ALA A 176 -2.44 17.07 4.56
C ALA A 176 -1.96 17.79 3.27
N PHE A 177 -0.90 17.31 2.60
CA PHE A 177 -0.49 17.76 1.26
C PHE A 177 -1.05 16.84 0.17
N PRO A 178 -1.74 17.37 -0.87
CA PRO A 178 -2.55 16.55 -1.76
C PRO A 178 -1.70 15.88 -2.86
N LEU A 179 -1.14 14.70 -2.59
CA LEU A 179 -0.80 13.76 -3.66
C LEU A 179 -2.12 13.16 -4.18
N THR A 180 -2.68 13.82 -5.19
CA THR A 180 -4.00 13.50 -5.74
C THR A 180 -3.95 12.17 -6.49
N VAL A 181 -4.48 11.09 -5.90
CA VAL A 181 -4.94 9.93 -6.67
C VAL A 181 -6.18 10.39 -7.44
N ARG A 182 -6.03 10.64 -8.75
CA ARG A 182 -7.17 10.97 -9.61
C ARG A 182 -7.83 9.68 -10.08
N TYR A 183 -9.02 9.39 -9.58
CA TYR A 183 -9.93 8.41 -10.18
C TYR A 183 -10.34 8.92 -11.56
N THR A 184 -9.96 8.22 -12.62
CA THR A 184 -10.62 8.38 -13.92
C THR A 184 -11.84 7.47 -13.93
N GLN A 185 -13.03 8.05 -13.71
CA GLN A 185 -14.27 7.41 -14.14
C GLN A 185 -14.28 7.49 -15.68
N THR A 186 -14.32 6.34 -16.35
CA THR A 186 -14.66 6.22 -17.78
C THR A 186 -16.11 5.84 -17.91
#